data_AF-A0AAW9KRY7-F1
#
_entry.id   AF-A0AAW9KRY7-F1
#
_cell.length_a   1.000
_cell.length_b   1.000
_cell.length_c   1.000
_cell.angle_alpha   90.00
_cell.angle_beta   90.00
_cell.angle_gamma   90.00
#
_symmetry.space_group_name_H-M   'P 1'
#
loop_
_entity.id
_entity.type
_entity.pdbx_description
1 polymer ?
#
loop_
_entity_poly.entity_id
_entity_poly.type
_entity_poly.pdbx_seq_one_letter_code
_entity_poly.pdbx_strand_id
1 'polypeptide(L)'
;TTLFAAEHGIRGYAQAGDSVGSEVDNITGLPVHSLYGSTKKPTPEMLENVDILAYDMQDVGARFYTYINTLAYAMEACAENNKTFVVFDRPNPVSSEVQGNLLNTDFSSFVGMYPIVQRYGLTVGEYAQYI
;
A
#
# COMPACT_ATOMS: atom_id res chain seq x y z
N THR A 1 18.01 -0.30 3.79
CA THR A 1 18.04 0.00 5.24
C THR A 1 16.89 -0.67 5.96
N THR A 2 15.69 -0.71 5.38
CA THR A 2 14.53 -1.41 5.96
C THR A 2 13.57 -1.88 4.85
N LEU A 3 12.62 -2.75 5.19
CA LEU A 3 11.54 -3.26 4.35
C LEU A 3 10.19 -2.92 4.98
N PHE A 4 9.16 -2.74 4.16
CA PHE A 4 7.79 -2.47 4.61
C PHE A 4 6.87 -3.55 4.06
N ALA A 5 6.10 -4.18 4.95
CA ALA A 5 5.21 -5.28 4.61
C ALA A 5 3.75 -4.81 4.65
N ALA A 6 3.02 -4.99 3.55
CA ALA A 6 1.57 -4.78 3.50
C ALA A 6 0.83 -6.00 4.11
N GLU A 7 -0.47 -6.10 3.83
CA GLU A 7 -1.26 -7.29 4.15
C GLU A 7 -0.58 -8.54 3.53
N HIS A 8 -0.52 -9.64 4.30
CA HIS A 8 0.16 -10.92 3.99
C HIS A 8 1.69 -10.99 4.19
N GLY A 9 2.33 -9.88 4.57
CA GLY A 9 3.75 -9.86 4.92
C GLY A 9 4.70 -9.73 3.73
N ILE A 10 5.98 -9.44 3.99
CA ILE A 10 6.97 -9.14 2.95
C ILE A 10 7.26 -10.34 2.03
N ARG A 11 7.08 -11.55 2.55
CA ARG A 11 7.26 -12.81 1.79
C ARG A 11 5.95 -13.51 1.43
N GLY A 12 4.80 -12.91 1.74
CA GLY A 12 3.48 -13.45 1.39
C GLY A 12 3.10 -14.75 2.11
N TYR A 13 3.67 -15.04 3.28
CA TYR A 13 3.39 -16.27 4.02
C TYR A 13 2.20 -16.16 4.98
N ALA A 14 1.71 -14.96 5.27
CA ALA A 14 0.62 -14.75 6.23
C ALA A 14 -0.76 -14.78 5.53
N GLN A 15 -1.76 -15.39 6.17
CA GLN A 15 -3.11 -15.43 5.62
C GLN A 15 -3.82 -14.08 5.76
N ALA A 16 -4.94 -13.91 5.05
CA ALA A 16 -5.79 -12.73 5.19
C ALA A 16 -6.29 -12.60 6.64
N GLY A 17 -6.08 -11.42 7.22
CA GLY A 17 -6.46 -11.15 8.62
C GLY A 17 -5.45 -11.62 9.68
N ASP A 18 -4.36 -12.29 9.30
CA ASP A 18 -3.31 -12.64 10.25
C ASP A 18 -2.54 -11.39 10.72
N SER A 19 -2.09 -11.44 11.97
CA SER A 19 -1.15 -10.47 12.50
C SER A 19 0.24 -10.68 11.88
N VAL A 20 0.63 -9.79 10.97
CA VAL A 20 2.03 -9.69 10.53
C VAL A 20 2.74 -8.74 11.47
N GLY A 21 3.70 -9.24 12.24
CA GLY A 21 4.55 -8.41 13.10
C GLY A 21 5.74 -7.85 12.36
N SER A 22 6.43 -6.88 12.98
CA SER A 22 7.76 -6.48 12.51
C SER A 22 8.76 -7.62 12.76
N GLU A 23 9.63 -7.90 11.79
CA GLU A 23 10.57 -9.01 11.85
C GLU A 23 11.94 -8.62 11.25
N VAL A 24 12.88 -9.55 11.24
CA VAL A 24 14.12 -9.44 10.47
C VAL A 24 14.02 -10.44 9.33
N ASP A 25 14.12 -9.96 8.10
CA ASP A 25 14.06 -10.81 6.92
C ASP A 25 15.26 -11.76 6.91
N ASN A 26 14.98 -13.06 6.85
CA ASN A 26 15.99 -14.11 6.96
C ASN A 26 16.95 -14.19 5.75
N ILE A 27 16.55 -13.69 4.59
CA ILE A 27 17.36 -13.72 3.36
C ILE A 27 18.31 -12.52 3.31
N THR A 28 17.82 -11.33 3.64
CA THR A 28 18.56 -10.06 3.48
C THR A 28 19.17 -9.55 4.79
N GLY A 29 18.68 -10.01 5.94
CA GLY A 29 19.06 -9.50 7.26
C GLY A 29 18.50 -8.11 7.58
N LEU A 30 17.57 -7.59 6.76
CA LEU A 30 16.99 -6.27 6.94
C LEU A 30 15.80 -6.28 7.90
N PRO A 31 15.58 -5.21 8.68
CA PRO A 31 14.35 -5.05 9.43
C PRO A 31 13.15 -4.93 8.49
N VAL A 32 12.02 -5.48 8.92
CA VAL A 32 10.73 -5.45 8.23
C VAL A 32 9.73 -4.78 9.16
N HIS A 33 9.12 -3.68 8.71
CA HIS A 33 8.04 -3.01 9.42
C HIS A 33 6.69 -3.45 8.85
N SER A 34 5.78 -3.89 9.70
CA SER A 34 4.41 -4.20 9.29
C SER A 34 3.58 -2.92 9.13
N LEU A 35 2.94 -2.77 7.97
CA LEU A 35 1.95 -1.75 7.64
C LEU A 35 0.53 -2.33 7.63
N TYR A 36 0.28 -3.33 8.49
CA TYR A 36 -1.01 -3.95 8.70
C TYR A 36 -1.40 -3.98 10.19
N GLY A 37 -2.70 -4.14 10.49
CA GLY A 37 -3.19 -4.18 11.87
C GLY A 37 -3.18 -2.79 12.54
N SER A 38 -2.45 -2.64 13.64
CA SER A 38 -2.40 -1.40 14.43
C SER A 38 -1.71 -0.25 13.71
N THR A 39 -0.78 -0.56 12.81
CA THR A 39 0.03 0.42 12.10
C THR A 39 -0.17 0.22 10.60
N LYS A 40 -0.89 1.13 9.94
CA LYS A 40 -1.19 1.06 8.50
C LYS A 40 -0.43 2.10 7.67
N LYS A 41 -0.02 3.18 8.34
CA LYS A 41 0.76 4.28 7.80
C LYS A 41 2.17 4.20 8.42
N PRO A 42 3.25 4.30 7.62
CA PRO A 42 4.60 4.38 8.17
C PRO A 42 4.70 5.52 9.20
N THR A 43 5.33 5.26 10.34
CA THR A 43 5.56 6.31 11.34
C THR A 43 6.81 7.12 10.99
N PRO A 44 6.97 8.35 11.51
CA PRO A 44 8.19 9.13 11.32
C PRO A 44 9.47 8.36 11.69
N GLU A 45 9.43 7.58 12.77
CA GLU A 45 10.55 6.76 13.24
C GLU A 45 10.92 5.66 12.24
N MET A 46 9.92 5.04 11.59
CA MET A 46 10.17 4.05 10.54
C MET A 46 10.83 4.67 9.30
N LEU A 47 10.62 5.97 9.07
CA LEU A 47 11.14 6.71 7.91
C LEU A 47 12.43 7.49 8.21
N GLU A 48 12.92 7.48 9.45
CA GLU A 48 14.06 8.30 9.90
C GLU A 48 15.28 8.11 8.97
N ASN A 49 15.62 6.86 8.70
CA ASN A 49 16.78 6.44 7.87
C ASN A 49 16.39 6.02 6.44
N VAL A 50 15.27 6.54 5.94
CA VAL A 50 14.78 6.32 4.58
C VAL A 50 14.78 7.64 3.84
N ASP A 51 15.50 7.72 2.73
CA ASP A 51 15.45 8.89 1.82
C ASP A 51 14.41 8.70 0.72
N ILE A 52 14.31 7.47 0.23
CA ILE A 52 13.42 7.04 -0.85
C ILE A 52 12.66 5.80 -0.39
N LEU A 53 11.33 5.86 -0.45
CA LEU A 53 10.46 4.70 -0.27
C LEU A 53 9.92 4.25 -1.64
N ALA A 54 10.18 2.99 -1.99
CA ALA A 54 9.73 2.40 -3.24
C ALA A 54 8.54 1.45 -3.02
N TYR A 55 7.53 1.55 -3.88
CA TYR A 55 6.40 0.65 -3.93
C TYR A 55 6.50 -0.26 -5.14
N ASP A 56 6.53 -1.57 -4.91
CA ASP A 56 6.63 -2.59 -5.95
C ASP A 56 5.73 -3.80 -5.64
N MET A 57 4.42 -3.62 -5.79
CA MET A 57 3.45 -4.68 -5.51
C MET A 57 2.40 -4.77 -6.61
N GLN A 58 2.06 -6.01 -6.98
CA GLN A 58 1.00 -6.28 -7.94
C GLN A 58 -0.36 -6.16 -7.26
N ASP A 59 -1.15 -5.16 -7.68
CA ASP A 59 -2.56 -5.03 -7.28
C ASP A 59 -3.48 -5.88 -8.17
N VAL A 60 -4.76 -6.01 -7.79
CA VAL A 60 -5.77 -6.78 -8.53
C VAL A 60 -6.82 -5.93 -9.25
N GLY A 61 -6.73 -4.60 -9.19
CA GLY A 61 -7.66 -3.67 -9.82
C GLY A 61 -8.99 -3.50 -9.08
N ALA A 62 -9.04 -3.83 -7.78
CA ALA A 62 -10.24 -3.75 -6.96
C ALA A 62 -10.06 -2.82 -5.75
N ARG A 63 -11.00 -1.89 -5.54
CA ARG A 63 -10.96 -0.87 -4.47
C ARG A 63 -10.74 -1.44 -3.05
N PHE A 64 -11.28 -2.62 -2.80
CA PHE A 64 -11.23 -3.28 -1.50
C PHE A 64 -10.02 -4.18 -1.30
N TYR A 65 -9.15 -4.29 -2.31
CA TYR A 65 -7.82 -4.89 -2.14
C TYR A 65 -6.89 -3.85 -1.53
N THR A 66 -6.33 -4.16 -0.36
CA THR A 66 -5.79 -3.13 0.55
C THR A 66 -4.43 -2.56 0.12
N TYR A 67 -3.78 -3.13 -0.90
CA TYR A 67 -2.45 -2.71 -1.33
C TYR A 67 -2.40 -1.28 -1.85
N ILE A 68 -3.45 -0.81 -2.55
CA ILE A 68 -3.57 0.59 -2.97
C ILE A 68 -3.83 1.55 -1.79
N ASN A 69 -4.41 1.06 -0.70
CA ASN A 69 -4.61 1.83 0.52
C ASN A 69 -3.31 1.92 1.33
N THR A 70 -2.50 0.86 1.36
CA THR A 70 -1.12 0.91 1.85
C THR A 70 -0.26 1.87 1.03
N LEU A 71 -0.38 1.88 -0.31
CA LEU A 71 0.28 2.85 -1.19
C LEU A 71 -0.08 4.28 -0.80
N ALA A 72 -1.37 4.58 -0.64
CA ALA A 72 -1.84 5.91 -0.29
C ALA A 72 -1.29 6.40 1.06
N TYR A 73 -1.36 5.57 2.11
CA TYR A 73 -0.79 5.93 3.40
C TYR A 73 0.73 6.09 3.36
N ALA A 74 1.44 5.27 2.59
CA ALA A 74 2.88 5.38 2.45
C ALA A 74 3.29 6.66 1.71
N MET A 75 2.55 7.06 0.68
CA MET A 75 2.72 8.34 -0.01
C MET A 75 2.47 9.52 0.93
N GLU A 76 1.38 9.50 1.69
CA GLU A 76 1.03 10.52 2.67
C GLU A 76 2.14 10.68 3.73
N ALA A 77 2.62 9.56 4.28
CA ALA A 77 3.69 9.57 5.27
C ALA A 77 5.01 10.12 4.67
N CYS A 78 5.32 9.81 3.42
CA CYS A 78 6.50 10.35 2.75
C CYS A 78 6.39 11.86 2.52
N ALA A 79 5.21 12.34 2.10
CA ALA A 79 4.96 13.77 1.93
C ALA A 79 5.12 14.54 3.26
N GLU A 80 4.57 14.01 4.35
CA GLU A 80 4.69 14.62 5.69
C GLU A 80 6.14 14.66 6.21
N ASN A 81 6.96 13.69 5.83
CA ASN A 81 8.34 13.54 6.31
C ASN A 81 9.39 13.99 5.28
N ASN A 82 8.98 14.68 4.21
CA ASN A 82 9.85 15.14 3.12
C ASN A 82 10.71 14.02 2.50
N LYS A 83 10.13 12.83 2.33
CA LYS A 83 10.77 11.67 1.70
C LYS A 83 10.32 11.54 0.25
N THR A 84 11.21 11.02 -0.60
CA THR A 84 10.85 10.73 -1.99
C THR A 84 10.08 9.42 -2.04
N PHE A 85 8.94 9.40 -2.74
CA PHE A 85 8.18 8.17 -2.99
C PHE A 85 8.28 7.78 -4.46
N VAL A 86 8.56 6.51 -4.74
CA VAL A 86 8.70 5.97 -6.10
C VAL A 86 7.75 4.79 -6.27
N VAL A 87 6.94 4.83 -7.32
CA VAL A 87 6.08 3.70 -7.70
C VAL A 87 6.71 2.98 -8.88
N PHE A 88 7.04 1.71 -8.73
CA PHE A 88 7.33 0.82 -9.84
C PHE A 88 6.01 0.28 -10.36
N ASP A 89 5.50 0.94 -11.40
CA ASP A 89 4.16 0.70 -11.91
C ASP A 89 3.97 -0.74 -12.42
N ARG A 90 2.74 -1.25 -12.30
CA ARG A 90 2.38 -2.63 -12.65
C ARG A 90 1.04 -2.68 -13.38
N PRO A 91 0.86 -3.62 -14.32
CA PRO A 91 -0.39 -3.76 -15.06
C PRO A 91 -1.58 -4.01 -14.14
N ASN A 92 -2.74 -3.42 -14.45
CA ASN A 92 -4.00 -3.83 -13.85
C ASN A 92 -4.45 -5.17 -14.47
N PRO A 93 -4.53 -6.27 -13.72
CA PRO A 93 -4.81 -7.60 -14.28
C PRO A 93 -6.25 -7.75 -14.76
N VAL A 94 -7.15 -6.87 -14.32
CA VAL A 94 -8.53 -6.80 -14.80
C VAL A 94 -8.73 -5.64 -15.76
N SER A 95 -7.72 -5.33 -16.59
CA SER A 95 -7.79 -4.31 -17.66
C SER A 95 -8.22 -2.91 -17.21
N SER A 96 -8.57 -2.04 -18.16
CA SER A 96 -8.94 -0.64 -17.95
C SER A 96 -10.45 -0.41 -17.85
N GLU A 97 -11.27 -1.46 -17.72
CA GLU A 97 -12.72 -1.27 -17.56
C GLU A 97 -13.04 -0.69 -16.19
N VAL A 98 -13.99 0.25 -16.17
CA VAL A 98 -14.45 0.91 -14.96
C VAL A 98 -15.83 0.36 -14.59
N GLN A 99 -16.00 -0.14 -13.38
CA GLN A 99 -17.25 -0.77 -12.95
C GLN A 99 -17.54 -0.53 -11.46
N GLY A 100 -18.83 -0.30 -11.15
CA GLY A 100 -19.31 -0.21 -9.79
C GLY A 100 -19.74 1.19 -9.34
N ASN A 101 -20.18 1.31 -8.09
CA ASN A 101 -20.53 2.60 -7.51
C ASN A 101 -19.31 3.31 -6.91
N LEU A 102 -19.29 4.64 -7.02
CA LEU A 102 -18.36 5.47 -6.26
C LEU A 102 -18.55 5.23 -4.76
N LEU A 103 -17.45 5.24 -4.02
CA LEU A 103 -17.50 5.18 -2.57
C LEU A 103 -18.16 6.45 -2.03
N ASN A 104 -19.24 6.29 -1.25
CA ASN A 104 -19.66 7.36 -0.35
C ASN A 104 -18.63 7.45 0.78
N THR A 105 -17.98 8.60 0.92
CA THR A 105 -16.90 8.86 1.87
C THR A 105 -17.34 8.74 3.33
N ASP A 106 -18.64 8.80 3.62
CA ASP A 106 -19.19 8.48 4.95
C ASP A 106 -18.90 7.02 5.37
N PHE A 107 -18.62 6.14 4.40
CA PHE A 107 -18.24 4.74 4.61
C PHE A 107 -16.74 4.48 4.35
N SER A 108 -15.91 5.53 4.27
CA SER A 108 -14.47 5.37 4.05
C SER A 108 -13.80 4.56 5.17
N SER A 109 -12.93 3.64 4.77
CA SER A 109 -12.17 2.76 5.67
C SER A 109 -10.89 2.27 4.99
N PHE A 110 -10.12 1.41 5.65
CA PHE A 110 -8.90 0.84 5.04
C PHE A 110 -9.16 -0.10 3.84
N VAL A 111 -10.40 -0.51 3.61
CA VAL A 111 -10.82 -1.28 2.41
C VAL A 111 -11.50 -0.38 1.35
N GLY A 112 -11.30 0.94 1.46
CA GLY A 112 -11.80 1.93 0.51
C GLY A 112 -11.64 3.33 1.09
N MET A 113 -10.57 4.02 0.71
CA MET A 113 -10.23 5.33 1.27
C MET A 113 -10.75 6.49 0.42
N TYR A 114 -10.60 6.38 -0.90
CA TYR A 114 -10.88 7.45 -1.87
C TYR A 114 -12.18 7.19 -2.64
N PRO A 115 -12.83 8.24 -3.16
CA PRO A 115 -14.07 8.13 -3.94
C PRO A 115 -13.82 7.53 -5.34
N ILE A 116 -13.38 6.28 -5.40
CA ILE A 116 -13.22 5.48 -6.61
C ILE A 116 -14.27 4.37 -6.67
N VAL A 117 -14.55 3.84 -7.87
CA VAL A 117 -15.47 2.72 -8.08
C VAL A 117 -14.84 1.38 -7.66
N GLN A 118 -15.61 0.27 -7.67
CA GLN A 118 -15.07 -1.04 -7.28
C GLN A 118 -13.93 -1.53 -8.18
N ARG A 119 -14.12 -1.51 -9.50
CA ARG A 119 -13.08 -1.78 -10.49
C ARG A 119 -12.68 -0.46 -11.11
N TYR A 120 -11.55 0.08 -10.66
CA TYR A 120 -11.20 1.48 -10.88
C TYR A 120 -10.44 1.73 -12.20
N GLY A 121 -10.01 0.68 -12.91
CA GLY A 121 -9.51 0.76 -14.29
C GLY A 121 -8.17 1.47 -14.47
N LEU A 122 -7.41 1.67 -13.39
CA LEU A 122 -6.09 2.30 -13.41
C LEU A 122 -5.01 1.29 -13.02
N THR A 123 -3.79 1.53 -13.48
CA THR A 123 -2.58 0.96 -12.86
C THR A 123 -2.33 1.56 -11.48
N VAL A 124 -1.41 0.99 -10.70
CA VAL A 124 -1.06 1.55 -9.37
C VAL A 124 -0.36 2.90 -9.48
N GLY A 125 0.42 3.12 -10.55
CA GLY A 125 1.06 4.40 -10.85
C GLY A 125 0.07 5.48 -11.26
N GLU A 126 -0.90 5.15 -12.13
CA GLU A 126 -1.99 6.08 -12.48
C GLU A 126 -2.89 6.38 -11.26
N TYR A 127 -3.20 5.37 -10.44
CA TYR A 127 -3.92 5.57 -9.18
C TYR A 127 -3.14 6.51 -8.24
N ALA A 128 -1.83 6.32 -8.08
CA ALA A 128 -0.98 7.19 -7.27
C ALA A 128 -0.96 8.65 -7.75
N GLN A 129 -1.06 8.91 -9.06
CA GLN A 129 -1.15 10.28 -9.59
C GLN A 129 -2.53 10.90 -9.45
N TYR A 130 -3.57 10.06 -9.34
CA TYR A 130 -4.96 10.50 -9.25
C TYR A 130 -5.34 10.98 -7.84
N ILE A 131 -4.77 10.34 -6.80
CA ILE A 131 -5.02 10.67 -5.38
C ILE A 131 -4.11 11.76 -4.83
#